data_AF-L1PA51-F1
#
_entry.id   AF-L1PA51-F1
#
_cell.length_a   1.000
_cell.length_b   1.000
_cell.length_c   1.000
_cell.angle_alpha   90.00
_cell.angle_beta   90.00
_cell.angle_gamma   90.00
#
_symmetry.space_group_name_H-M   'P 1'
#
loop_
_entity.id
_entity.type
_entity.pdbx_description
1 polymer ?
#
loop_
_entity_poly.entity_id
_entity_poly.type
_entity_poly.pdbx_seq_one_letter_code
_entity_poly.pdbx_strand_id
1 'polypeptide(L)'
;MKKITLLLLALSLSFCSKKDDDTKNANSTTVTPEATILNVPAQQGNYSVNVTADGAYTEQTDAAWIKLSPDTDYKTLKFEVLTNEGGDRHGTINLMVQNSVKAKIDVYQKARLFVTPETTAVEVGAQAAEHTINITDKNVNDYTLKASHDWITFPIQPNKNKIVFQVKENTSGADRTATITVLVGDKTAGEIAVTQRVNVSYILPFVEFGKVIDDIKNFEKTRKSTLKSEKDLGSGSQLVYTVTDKLFSEIQYVVNLRGLQKAGLFAKENPLTEAQKKNFEDFLVQEGFEKITIKGYKTTLDMTLTDKDAFVHREKQVLVQFMADAKANHYAFSYYPVQQKNFTTFAQLPALLKKGATKDEIATYEQANGGTYDAANSPQSNEKRDAYTYNVNKNNVLSRTYFVGKSTNTLVGLYQTTFRFNTASLAFFAGLDGEYYPTKEFLALLKNEGYVYSGISKGYYIFKKGKDIISAKVLIENQETVLDFRVYYVK
;
A
#
# COMPACT_ATOMS: atom_id res chain seq x y z
N MET A 1 43.93 -44.26 51.54
CA MET A 1 44.45 -43.59 52.77
C MET A 1 43.26 -42.97 53.53
N LYS A 2 43.27 -42.93 54.88
CA LYS A 2 42.29 -42.28 55.80
C LYS A 2 40.80 -42.55 55.47
N LYS A 3 40.06 -43.53 56.04
CA LYS A 3 39.77 -43.87 57.46
C LYS A 3 39.26 -42.70 58.31
N ILE A 4 37.95 -42.70 58.61
CA ILE A 4 37.37 -42.51 59.95
C ILE A 4 35.96 -43.16 59.97
N THR A 5 35.30 -43.26 61.14
CA THR A 5 34.58 -44.50 61.53
C THR A 5 33.48 -44.26 62.58
N LEU A 6 32.33 -44.96 62.45
CA LEU A 6 31.21 -45.07 63.41
C LEU A 6 30.38 -43.77 63.66
N LEU A 7 29.16 -43.80 64.23
CA LEU A 7 28.55 -44.79 65.13
C LEU A 7 27.03 -45.03 64.87
N LEU A 8 26.58 -46.26 65.08
CA LEU A 8 25.18 -46.68 65.10
C LEU A 8 24.65 -46.69 66.55
N LEU A 9 23.42 -46.23 66.83
CA LEU A 9 22.75 -46.60 68.09
C LEU A 9 21.23 -46.64 67.93
N ALA A 10 20.67 -47.84 68.12
CA ALA A 10 19.24 -48.06 68.34
C ALA A 10 19.03 -48.40 69.82
N LEU A 11 17.96 -47.87 70.42
CA LEU A 11 17.52 -48.26 71.75
C LEU A 11 15.99 -48.11 71.84
N SER A 12 15.30 -49.24 71.92
CA SER A 12 13.91 -49.32 72.34
C SER A 12 13.86 -49.48 73.87
N LEU A 13 12.91 -48.82 74.53
CA LEU A 13 12.44 -49.20 75.86
C LEU A 13 10.98 -48.78 76.04
N SER A 14 10.13 -49.76 76.35
CA SER A 14 8.78 -49.55 76.85
C SER A 14 8.83 -49.40 78.38
N PHE A 15 8.12 -48.45 78.98
CA PHE A 15 7.63 -48.62 80.36
C PHE A 15 6.38 -47.78 80.62
N CYS A 16 5.52 -48.28 81.51
CA CYS A 16 4.17 -47.77 81.79
C CYS A 16 4.14 -47.08 83.17
N SER A 17 3.38 -45.99 83.33
CA SER A 17 2.72 -45.70 84.61
C SER A 17 1.56 -44.70 84.53
N LYS A 18 0.40 -45.18 85.03
CA LYS A 18 -0.60 -44.51 85.90
C LYS A 18 -1.22 -43.15 85.51
N LYS A 19 -2.55 -43.21 85.36
CA LYS A 19 -3.49 -42.21 85.91
C LYS A 19 -3.26 -42.04 87.42
N ASP A 20 -3.42 -40.81 87.91
CA ASP A 20 -4.30 -40.47 89.03
C ASP A 20 -4.77 -39.01 88.86
N ASP A 21 -5.94 -38.67 89.43
CA ASP A 21 -6.78 -37.52 89.03
C ASP A 21 -6.56 -36.21 89.82
N ASP A 22 -7.13 -35.14 89.24
CA ASP A 22 -7.63 -33.90 89.87
C ASP A 22 -6.69 -32.96 90.67
N THR A 23 -6.35 -31.85 90.01
CA THR A 23 -6.56 -30.51 90.62
C THR A 23 -7.26 -29.58 89.62
N LYS A 24 -8.56 -29.33 89.84
CA LYS A 24 -9.26 -28.19 89.23
C LYS A 24 -8.81 -26.89 89.89
N ASN A 25 -8.28 -25.95 89.10
CA ASN A 25 -8.97 -24.71 88.77
C ASN A 25 -8.00 -23.71 88.10
N ALA A 26 -7.91 -23.76 86.77
CA ALA A 26 -7.43 -22.66 85.96
C ALA A 26 -8.59 -22.20 85.09
N ASN A 27 -8.93 -20.91 85.11
CA ASN A 27 -9.88 -20.32 84.17
C ASN A 27 -9.33 -20.48 82.76
N SER A 28 -9.75 -21.55 82.06
CA SER A 28 -9.37 -21.77 80.68
C SER A 28 -10.24 -20.90 79.78
N THR A 29 -9.88 -19.62 79.66
CA THR A 29 -10.41 -18.69 78.67
C THR A 29 -10.49 -19.39 77.31
N THR A 30 -11.69 -19.52 76.77
CA THR A 30 -11.89 -20.13 75.46
C THR A 30 -11.77 -19.07 74.37
N VAL A 31 -11.30 -19.49 73.20
CA VAL A 31 -11.29 -18.69 71.97
C VAL A 31 -11.66 -19.64 70.84
N THR A 32 -12.78 -19.36 70.17
CA THR A 32 -13.36 -20.23 69.15
C THR A 32 -13.71 -19.38 67.92
N PRO A 33 -12.98 -19.53 66.80
CA PRO A 33 -13.36 -18.89 65.55
C PRO A 33 -14.54 -19.62 64.91
N GLU A 34 -15.40 -18.88 64.20
CA GLU A 34 -16.54 -19.42 63.47
C GLU A 34 -16.11 -20.36 62.33
N ALA A 35 -14.94 -20.11 61.75
CA ALA A 35 -14.32 -20.95 60.74
C ALA A 35 -12.87 -21.30 61.10
N THR A 36 -12.54 -22.59 61.10
CA THR A 36 -11.18 -23.11 61.31
C THR A 36 -10.41 -23.36 60.01
N ILE A 37 -11.09 -23.30 58.85
CA ILE A 37 -10.49 -23.47 57.52
C ILE A 37 -11.08 -22.40 56.59
N LEU A 38 -10.22 -21.70 55.85
CA LEU A 38 -10.62 -20.75 54.81
C LEU A 38 -9.92 -21.08 53.49
N ASN A 39 -10.70 -21.22 52.42
CA ASN A 39 -10.20 -21.41 51.07
C ASN A 39 -10.32 -20.10 50.29
N VAL A 40 -9.19 -19.57 49.80
CA VAL A 40 -9.13 -18.24 49.16
C VAL A 40 -8.58 -18.29 47.73
N PRO A 41 -9.07 -17.44 46.81
CA PRO A 41 -8.55 -17.33 45.45
C PRO A 41 -7.10 -16.84 45.42
N ALA A 42 -6.45 -17.06 44.27
CA ALA A 42 -5.08 -16.63 44.01
C ALA A 42 -4.89 -15.10 43.99
N GLN A 43 -5.96 -14.35 43.75
CA GLN A 43 -5.99 -12.89 43.78
C GLN A 43 -5.85 -12.36 45.22
N GLN A 44 -5.26 -11.18 45.37
CA GLN A 44 -5.28 -10.42 46.63
C GLN A 44 -6.73 -10.15 47.10
N GLY A 45 -6.97 -10.23 48.40
CA GLY A 45 -8.29 -9.97 48.98
C GLY A 45 -8.26 -9.78 50.50
N ASN A 46 -9.30 -9.13 51.03
CA ASN A 46 -9.51 -8.92 52.46
C ASN A 46 -10.57 -9.88 52.99
N TYR A 47 -10.31 -10.47 54.15
CA TYR A 47 -11.15 -11.50 54.78
C TYR A 47 -11.38 -11.18 56.25
N SER A 48 -12.49 -11.69 56.79
CA SER A 48 -12.84 -11.58 58.19
C SER A 48 -13.47 -12.86 58.72
N VAL A 49 -13.16 -13.24 59.95
CA VAL A 49 -13.74 -14.40 60.65
C VAL A 49 -14.23 -13.93 62.02
N ASN A 50 -15.48 -14.25 62.37
CA ASN A 50 -16.00 -13.95 63.69
C ASN A 50 -15.37 -14.88 64.73
N VAL A 51 -15.11 -14.37 65.93
CA VAL A 51 -14.48 -15.10 67.03
C VAL A 51 -15.32 -14.94 68.30
N THR A 52 -15.59 -16.05 68.97
CA THR A 52 -16.15 -16.05 70.32
C THR A 52 -15.01 -16.26 71.32
N ALA A 53 -14.79 -15.32 72.22
CA ALA A 53 -13.71 -15.37 73.20
C ALA A 53 -14.16 -14.90 74.59
N ASP A 54 -13.71 -15.61 75.64
CA ASP A 54 -13.99 -15.27 77.05
C ASP A 54 -13.01 -14.21 77.61
N GLY A 55 -12.48 -13.34 76.75
CA GLY A 55 -11.47 -12.35 77.09
C GLY A 55 -10.62 -11.94 75.89
N ALA A 56 -9.64 -11.07 76.12
CA ALA A 56 -8.69 -10.65 75.10
C ALA A 56 -7.80 -11.82 74.63
N TYR A 57 -7.56 -11.90 73.32
CA TYR A 57 -6.62 -12.82 72.70
C TYR A 57 -5.62 -12.04 71.82
N THR A 58 -4.66 -12.76 71.25
CA THR A 58 -3.66 -12.22 70.31
C THR A 58 -3.47 -13.17 69.14
N GLU A 59 -3.12 -12.64 67.98
CA GLU A 59 -3.02 -13.40 66.74
C GLU A 59 -1.59 -13.43 66.21
N GLN A 60 -1.20 -14.59 65.68
CA GLN A 60 0.07 -14.76 65.01
C GLN A 60 -0.09 -15.67 63.81
N THR A 61 0.47 -15.28 62.67
CA THR A 61 0.58 -16.14 61.48
C THR A 61 2.01 -16.56 61.23
N ASP A 62 2.18 -17.76 60.67
CA ASP A 62 3.46 -18.27 60.14
C ASP A 62 3.72 -17.81 58.68
N ALA A 63 2.70 -17.26 58.02
CA ALA A 63 2.72 -16.94 56.61
C ALA A 63 2.82 -15.42 56.36
N ALA A 64 4.00 -14.96 55.92
CA ALA A 64 4.24 -13.53 55.65
C ALA A 64 3.36 -12.91 54.53
N TRP A 65 2.64 -13.73 53.75
CA TRP A 65 1.67 -13.32 52.73
C TRP A 65 0.24 -13.16 53.27
N ILE A 66 0.00 -13.49 54.54
CA ILE A 66 -1.18 -13.11 55.33
C ILE A 66 -0.80 -11.87 56.14
N LYS A 67 -1.54 -10.77 55.97
CA LYS A 67 -1.37 -9.53 56.74
C LYS A 67 -2.52 -9.38 57.71
N LEU A 68 -2.26 -9.72 58.98
CA LEU A 68 -3.20 -9.52 60.08
C LEU A 68 -3.43 -8.02 60.27
N SER A 69 -4.70 -7.63 60.39
CA SER A 69 -5.10 -6.29 60.85
C SER A 69 -5.27 -6.29 62.37
N PRO A 70 -5.13 -5.15 63.07
CA PRO A 70 -5.38 -5.08 64.50
C PRO A 70 -6.84 -5.46 64.82
N ASP A 71 -7.03 -6.46 65.69
CA ASP A 71 -8.32 -6.70 66.35
C ASP A 71 -8.39 -5.83 67.62
N THR A 72 -9.43 -5.01 67.71
CA THR A 72 -9.70 -4.12 68.84
C THR A 72 -11.00 -4.46 69.56
N ASP A 73 -11.80 -5.39 69.03
CA ASP A 73 -13.10 -5.77 69.58
C ASP A 73 -13.14 -7.22 70.11
N TYR A 74 -12.13 -8.03 69.77
CA TYR A 74 -11.99 -9.45 70.10
C TYR A 74 -13.19 -10.30 69.63
N LYS A 75 -13.86 -9.83 68.57
CA LYS A 75 -15.02 -10.48 67.95
C LYS A 75 -14.82 -10.73 66.47
N THR A 76 -13.95 -9.97 65.80
CA THR A 76 -13.72 -10.12 64.35
C THR A 76 -12.25 -10.01 63.97
N LEU A 77 -11.60 -11.16 63.80
CA LEU A 77 -10.31 -11.24 63.13
C LEU A 77 -10.43 -10.73 61.69
N LYS A 78 -9.58 -9.79 61.29
CA LYS A 78 -9.49 -9.23 59.93
C LYS A 78 -8.08 -9.41 59.37
N PHE A 79 -7.97 -9.82 58.11
CA PHE A 79 -6.67 -9.99 57.45
C PHE A 79 -6.75 -9.83 55.94
N GLU A 80 -5.66 -9.36 55.34
CA GLU A 80 -5.43 -9.39 53.90
C GLU A 80 -4.63 -10.65 53.54
N VAL A 81 -4.97 -11.25 52.39
CA VAL A 81 -4.17 -12.27 51.74
C VAL A 81 -3.62 -11.67 50.45
N LEU A 82 -2.30 -11.67 50.27
CA LEU A 82 -1.65 -11.16 49.06
C LEU A 82 -1.84 -12.10 47.86
N THR A 83 -1.63 -11.61 46.64
CA THR A 83 -1.65 -12.44 45.41
C THR A 83 -0.65 -13.60 45.51
N ASN A 84 -1.01 -14.75 44.96
CA ASN A 84 -0.15 -15.94 44.91
C ASN A 84 0.40 -16.21 43.50
N GLU A 85 1.58 -15.66 43.22
CA GLU A 85 2.33 -15.90 41.97
C GLU A 85 3.05 -17.27 41.94
N GLY A 86 2.93 -18.08 43.00
CA GLY A 86 3.56 -19.41 43.12
C GLY A 86 2.56 -20.57 43.03
N GLY A 87 2.96 -21.74 43.53
CA GLY A 87 2.07 -22.90 43.69
C GLY A 87 1.04 -22.72 44.81
N ASP A 88 0.09 -23.65 44.92
CA ASP A 88 -0.87 -23.69 46.04
C ASP A 88 -0.13 -23.60 47.38
N ARG A 89 -0.56 -22.67 48.24
CA ARG A 89 0.12 -22.37 49.51
C ARG A 89 -0.85 -22.40 50.69
N HIS A 90 -0.33 -22.80 51.83
CA HIS A 90 -1.04 -22.89 53.11
C HIS A 90 -0.29 -22.06 54.16
N GLY A 91 -1.06 -21.44 55.06
CA GLY A 91 -0.57 -20.70 56.21
C GLY A 91 -1.60 -20.75 57.32
N THR A 92 -1.16 -20.75 58.56
CA THR A 92 -2.02 -20.83 59.74
C THR A 92 -2.06 -19.47 60.45
N ILE A 93 -3.25 -19.08 60.92
CA ILE A 93 -3.42 -18.01 61.91
C ILE A 93 -3.71 -18.69 63.25
N ASN A 94 -2.83 -18.49 64.23
CA ASN A 94 -2.98 -19.00 65.59
C ASN A 94 -3.64 -17.92 66.45
N LEU A 95 -4.71 -18.28 67.18
CA LEU A 95 -5.34 -17.45 68.18
C LEU A 95 -4.84 -17.87 69.56
N MET A 96 -4.27 -16.94 70.30
CA MET A 96 -3.49 -17.20 71.52
C MET A 96 -4.03 -16.46 72.73
N VAL A 97 -4.12 -17.16 73.87
CA VAL A 97 -4.37 -16.57 75.19
C VAL A 97 -3.21 -16.92 76.10
N GLN A 98 -2.63 -15.93 76.78
CA GLN A 98 -1.47 -16.11 77.66
C GLN A 98 -0.32 -16.89 76.98
N ASN A 99 0.02 -16.49 75.74
CA ASN A 99 1.00 -17.12 74.85
C ASN A 99 0.77 -18.61 74.56
N SER A 100 -0.41 -19.15 74.86
CA SER A 100 -0.81 -20.52 74.51
C SER A 100 -1.80 -20.49 73.35
N VAL A 101 -1.51 -21.23 72.28
CA VAL A 101 -2.44 -21.39 71.15
C VAL A 101 -3.72 -22.08 71.65
N LYS A 102 -4.87 -21.42 71.48
CA LYS A 102 -6.20 -21.93 71.86
C LYS A 102 -7.00 -22.39 70.64
N ALA A 103 -6.86 -21.71 69.51
CA ALA A 103 -7.47 -22.10 68.25
C ALA A 103 -6.55 -21.78 67.06
N LYS A 104 -6.90 -22.36 65.90
CA LYS A 104 -6.20 -22.18 64.63
C LYS A 104 -7.20 -21.96 63.50
N ILE A 105 -6.78 -21.18 62.52
CA ILE A 105 -7.48 -20.97 61.25
C ILE A 105 -6.48 -21.27 60.13
N ASP A 106 -6.73 -22.31 59.35
CA ASP A 106 -5.89 -22.69 58.22
C ASP A 106 -6.38 -22.01 56.93
N VAL A 107 -5.52 -21.19 56.34
CA VAL A 107 -5.80 -20.44 55.12
C VAL A 107 -5.11 -21.13 53.95
N TYR A 108 -5.89 -21.68 53.03
CA TYR A 108 -5.42 -22.32 51.80
C TYR A 108 -5.65 -21.39 50.62
N GLN A 109 -4.57 -20.95 49.97
CA GLN A 109 -4.62 -20.08 48.81
C GLN A 109 -4.20 -20.81 47.53
N LYS A 110 -5.05 -20.73 46.51
CA LYS A 110 -4.77 -21.30 45.18
C LYS A 110 -3.64 -20.57 44.44
N ALA A 111 -2.94 -21.27 43.56
CA ALA A 111 -1.97 -20.71 42.62
C ALA A 111 -2.64 -19.76 41.60
N ARG A 112 -1.98 -18.65 41.24
CA ARG A 112 -2.35 -17.86 40.06
C ARG A 112 -1.92 -18.62 38.82
N LEU A 113 -2.88 -19.12 38.05
CA LEU A 113 -2.58 -19.83 36.81
C LEU A 113 -2.34 -18.84 35.66
N PHE A 114 -1.32 -19.07 34.84
CA PHE A 114 -0.96 -18.19 33.73
C PHE A 114 -0.33 -18.94 32.55
N VAL A 115 -0.48 -18.33 31.36
CA VAL A 115 0.18 -18.70 30.10
C VAL A 115 0.47 -17.39 29.36
N THR A 116 1.75 -17.10 29.12
CA THR A 116 2.22 -15.84 28.54
C THR A 116 2.69 -16.08 27.10
N PRO A 117 1.98 -15.57 26.08
CA PRO A 117 2.44 -15.59 24.69
C PRO A 117 3.68 -14.70 24.50
N GLU A 118 4.53 -15.05 23.54
CA GLU A 118 5.68 -14.26 23.10
C GLU A 118 5.30 -12.89 22.53
N THR A 119 4.10 -12.78 21.94
CA THR A 119 3.53 -11.52 21.46
C THR A 119 2.04 -11.42 21.77
N THR A 120 1.58 -10.21 22.08
CA THR A 120 0.16 -9.85 22.24
C THR A 120 -0.46 -9.29 20.95
N ALA A 121 0.31 -9.18 19.87
CA ALA A 121 -0.17 -8.75 18.55
C ALA A 121 0.54 -9.48 17.41
N VAL A 122 -0.19 -9.84 16.36
CA VAL A 122 0.37 -10.47 15.15
C VAL A 122 -0.34 -9.97 13.89
N GLU A 123 0.46 -9.66 12.87
CA GLU A 123 -0.05 -9.46 11.51
C GLU A 123 0.14 -10.72 10.67
N VAL A 124 -0.87 -11.08 9.88
CA VAL A 124 -0.85 -12.26 9.01
C VAL A 124 -1.27 -11.93 7.59
N GLY A 125 -0.77 -12.74 6.64
CA GLY A 125 -1.08 -12.61 5.22
C GLY A 125 -2.55 -12.92 4.92
N ALA A 126 -3.01 -12.43 3.78
CA ALA A 126 -4.42 -12.57 3.39
C ALA A 126 -4.83 -14.00 3.00
N GLN A 127 -3.88 -14.86 2.67
CA GLN A 127 -4.12 -16.26 2.29
C GLN A 127 -4.51 -17.12 3.49
N ALA A 128 -5.15 -18.25 3.21
CA ALA A 128 -5.38 -19.27 4.24
C ALA A 128 -4.04 -19.91 4.65
N ALA A 129 -3.71 -19.87 5.94
CA ALA A 129 -2.42 -20.30 6.45
C ALA A 129 -2.48 -20.74 7.91
N GLU A 130 -1.51 -21.56 8.32
CA GLU A 130 -1.24 -21.87 9.72
C GLU A 130 -0.15 -20.95 10.26
N HIS A 131 -0.34 -20.49 11.49
CA HIS A 131 0.53 -19.58 12.22
C HIS A 131 0.85 -20.15 13.60
N THR A 132 1.97 -19.71 14.17
CA THR A 132 2.43 -20.20 15.48
C THR A 132 3.05 -19.07 16.28
N ILE A 133 2.68 -18.96 17.55
CA ILE A 133 3.25 -18.03 18.53
C ILE A 133 3.86 -18.88 19.66
N ASN A 134 5.09 -18.61 20.08
CA ASN A 134 5.67 -19.34 21.21
C ASN A 134 5.06 -18.85 22.54
N ILE A 135 5.08 -19.70 23.56
CA ILE A 135 4.77 -19.34 24.94
C ILE A 135 6.10 -19.11 25.65
N THR A 136 6.29 -17.92 26.22
CA THR A 136 7.54 -17.52 26.90
C THR A 136 7.58 -17.98 28.35
N ASP A 137 6.42 -18.01 29.02
CA ASP A 137 6.28 -18.46 30.40
C ASP A 137 4.90 -19.06 30.67
N LYS A 138 4.80 -20.06 31.54
CA LYS A 138 3.55 -20.70 31.97
C LYS A 138 3.76 -21.53 33.25
N ASN A 139 2.70 -21.68 34.05
CA ASN A 139 2.66 -22.64 35.15
C ASN A 139 1.60 -23.74 35.00
N VAL A 140 0.94 -23.82 33.85
CA VAL A 140 0.01 -24.91 33.48
C VAL A 140 0.39 -25.57 32.16
N ASN A 141 0.05 -26.86 32.02
CA ASN A 141 0.19 -27.60 30.76
C ASN A 141 -1.09 -27.65 29.93
N ASP A 142 -2.24 -27.33 30.53
CA ASP A 142 -3.54 -27.27 29.88
C ASP A 142 -4.09 -25.86 29.90
N TYR A 143 -4.36 -25.37 28.68
CA TYR A 143 -5.05 -24.14 28.36
C TYR A 143 -5.96 -24.42 27.18
N THR A 144 -7.01 -23.62 27.02
CA THR A 144 -7.88 -23.61 25.84
C THR A 144 -7.75 -22.28 25.11
N LEU A 145 -8.16 -22.27 23.84
CA LEU A 145 -8.06 -21.11 22.97
C LEU A 145 -9.46 -20.77 22.45
N LYS A 146 -9.81 -19.49 22.48
CA LYS A 146 -11.08 -18.97 21.95
C LYS A 146 -10.78 -17.83 20.99
N ALA A 147 -11.34 -17.90 19.78
CA ALA A 147 -11.29 -16.80 18.83
C ALA A 147 -12.53 -15.91 18.98
N SER A 148 -12.41 -14.61 18.74
CA SER A 148 -13.56 -13.71 18.65
C SER A 148 -14.34 -13.85 17.33
N HIS A 149 -13.76 -14.49 16.31
CA HIS A 149 -14.36 -14.69 14.99
C HIS A 149 -14.06 -16.08 14.42
N ASP A 150 -14.95 -16.59 13.58
CA ASP A 150 -14.93 -17.95 12.99
C ASP A 150 -13.87 -18.14 11.88
N TRP A 151 -13.26 -17.05 11.41
CA TRP A 151 -12.17 -17.11 10.42
C TRP A 151 -10.82 -17.46 11.04
N ILE A 152 -10.72 -17.50 12.37
CA ILE A 152 -9.62 -18.14 13.11
C ILE A 152 -10.11 -19.48 13.66
N THR A 153 -9.34 -20.54 13.43
CA THR A 153 -9.55 -21.86 14.00
C THR A 153 -8.29 -22.36 14.70
N PHE A 154 -8.44 -23.31 15.62
CA PHE A 154 -7.31 -23.92 16.34
C PHE A 154 -7.23 -25.41 15.98
N PRO A 155 -6.14 -25.88 15.33
CA PRO A 155 -5.88 -27.30 15.22
C PRO A 155 -5.57 -27.90 16.61
N ILE A 156 -5.45 -29.23 16.68
CA ILE A 156 -4.90 -29.91 17.87
C ILE A 156 -3.53 -29.30 18.15
N GLN A 157 -3.32 -28.81 19.38
CA GLN A 157 -2.07 -28.16 19.78
C GLN A 157 -0.98 -29.22 20.04
N PRO A 158 -0.02 -29.46 19.12
CA PRO A 158 0.89 -30.60 19.22
C PRO A 158 2.01 -30.35 20.24
N ASN A 159 2.29 -29.08 20.54
CA ASN A 159 3.31 -28.64 21.47
C ASN A 159 2.70 -27.60 22.41
N LYS A 160 2.52 -27.95 23.69
CA LYS A 160 1.95 -27.07 24.73
C LYS A 160 2.82 -25.87 25.13
N ASN A 161 3.94 -25.63 24.44
CA ASN A 161 4.75 -24.41 24.55
C ASN A 161 4.54 -23.48 23.34
N LYS A 162 3.56 -23.78 22.47
CA LYS A 162 3.22 -22.97 21.31
C LYS A 162 1.71 -22.89 21.12
N ILE A 163 1.23 -21.71 20.72
CA ILE A 163 -0.15 -21.46 20.28
C ILE A 163 -0.15 -21.59 18.76
N VAL A 164 -0.80 -22.62 18.24
CA VAL A 164 -0.99 -22.84 16.80
C VAL A 164 -2.41 -22.43 16.43
N PHE A 165 -2.56 -21.58 15.42
CA PHE A 165 -3.87 -21.16 14.90
C PHE A 165 -3.84 -21.11 13.38
N GLN A 166 -4.99 -21.33 12.77
CA GLN A 166 -5.19 -21.25 11.32
C GLN A 166 -6.12 -20.09 11.00
N VAL A 167 -5.86 -19.42 9.88
CA VAL A 167 -6.73 -18.38 9.34
C VAL A 167 -7.35 -18.82 8.01
N LYS A 168 -8.63 -18.51 7.81
CA LYS A 168 -9.26 -18.58 6.48
C LYS A 168 -8.72 -17.44 5.60
N GLU A 169 -8.86 -17.54 4.27
CA GLU A 169 -8.52 -16.45 3.36
C GLU A 169 -9.36 -15.18 3.66
N ASN A 170 -8.75 -13.99 3.54
CA ASN A 170 -9.43 -12.71 3.69
C ASN A 170 -9.93 -12.15 2.35
N THR A 171 -11.23 -12.31 2.14
CA THR A 171 -11.97 -11.87 0.95
C THR A 171 -12.79 -10.59 1.19
N SER A 172 -12.78 -9.99 2.39
CA SER A 172 -13.67 -8.87 2.76
C SER A 172 -13.40 -7.55 2.02
N GLY A 173 -12.24 -7.43 1.35
CA GLY A 173 -11.84 -6.22 0.65
C GLY A 173 -11.17 -5.15 1.51
N ALA A 174 -11.03 -5.38 2.81
CA ALA A 174 -10.25 -4.57 3.75
C ALA A 174 -9.51 -5.46 4.77
N ASP A 175 -8.54 -4.91 5.48
CA ASP A 175 -7.91 -5.62 6.60
C ASP A 175 -8.97 -5.96 7.65
N ARG A 176 -8.86 -7.14 8.27
CA ARG A 176 -9.80 -7.60 9.30
C ARG A 176 -9.07 -7.98 10.58
N THR A 177 -9.70 -7.70 11.72
CA THR A 177 -9.12 -7.91 13.05
C THR A 177 -9.93 -8.90 13.87
N ALA A 178 -9.24 -9.69 14.70
CA ALA A 178 -9.84 -10.57 15.70
C ALA A 178 -8.91 -10.68 16.91
N THR A 179 -9.40 -11.37 17.95
CA THR A 179 -8.66 -11.63 19.18
C THR A 179 -8.63 -13.13 19.42
N ILE A 180 -7.46 -13.66 19.79
CA ILE A 180 -7.30 -15.00 20.37
C ILE A 180 -7.19 -14.80 21.89
N THR A 181 -8.17 -15.29 22.63
CA THR A 181 -8.16 -15.34 24.10
C THR A 181 -7.57 -16.68 24.54
N VAL A 182 -6.55 -16.64 25.38
CA VAL A 182 -5.94 -17.81 26.04
C VAL A 182 -6.64 -17.99 27.38
N LEU A 183 -7.21 -19.17 27.60
CA LEU A 183 -8.02 -19.50 28.78
C LEU A 183 -7.35 -20.61 29.60
N VAL A 184 -7.37 -20.48 30.92
CA VAL A 184 -6.96 -21.53 31.85
C VAL A 184 -8.13 -21.83 32.79
N GLY A 185 -8.75 -22.99 32.57
CA GLY A 185 -10.14 -23.20 33.00
C GLY A 185 -11.04 -22.14 32.36
N ASP A 186 -11.92 -21.53 33.16
CA ASP A 186 -12.84 -20.48 32.70
C ASP A 186 -12.27 -19.05 32.81
N LYS A 187 -10.97 -18.89 33.10
CA LYS A 187 -10.33 -17.57 33.30
C LYS A 187 -9.40 -17.20 32.16
N THR A 188 -9.49 -15.94 31.70
CA THR A 188 -8.54 -15.36 30.75
C THR A 188 -7.15 -15.25 31.37
N ALA A 189 -6.16 -15.88 30.72
CA ALA A 189 -4.75 -15.81 31.07
C ALA A 189 -3.97 -14.85 30.16
N GLY A 190 -4.45 -14.61 28.93
CA GLY A 190 -3.84 -13.66 27.99
C GLY A 190 -4.70 -13.43 26.76
N GLU A 191 -4.40 -12.38 26.00
CA GLU A 191 -5.07 -12.03 24.74
C GLU A 191 -4.04 -11.67 23.67
N ILE A 192 -4.35 -12.04 22.42
CA ILE A 192 -3.51 -11.77 21.24
C ILE A 192 -4.40 -11.12 20.18
N ALA A 193 -4.08 -9.89 19.78
CA ALA A 193 -4.70 -9.23 18.64
C ALA A 193 -4.15 -9.80 17.32
N VAL A 194 -5.03 -10.15 16.38
CA VAL A 194 -4.69 -10.70 15.07
C VAL A 194 -5.23 -9.76 14.00
N THR A 195 -4.35 -9.16 13.21
CA THR A 195 -4.71 -8.38 12.01
C THR A 195 -4.38 -9.20 10.77
N GLN A 196 -5.40 -9.59 10.01
CA GLN A 196 -5.22 -10.25 8.73
C GLN A 196 -5.38 -9.25 7.59
N ARG A 197 -4.33 -9.11 6.78
CA ARG A 197 -4.32 -8.19 5.64
C ARG A 197 -5.34 -8.60 4.57
N VAL A 198 -5.80 -7.66 3.75
CA VAL A 198 -6.67 -7.92 2.58
C VAL A 198 -5.91 -8.60 1.44
N ASN A 199 -6.55 -9.56 0.76
CA ASN A 199 -6.05 -10.06 -0.53
C ASN A 199 -6.44 -9.07 -1.63
N VAL A 200 -5.51 -8.21 -2.02
CA VAL A 200 -5.69 -7.29 -3.16
C VAL A 200 -4.94 -7.82 -4.39
N SER A 201 -5.30 -9.03 -4.82
CA SER A 201 -4.87 -9.57 -6.11
C SER A 201 -5.57 -8.82 -7.26
N TYR A 202 -5.05 -7.63 -7.57
CA TYR A 202 -5.36 -6.90 -8.79
C TYR A 202 -4.32 -7.22 -9.86
N ILE A 203 -4.78 -7.32 -11.11
CA ILE A 203 -3.97 -7.59 -12.28
C ILE A 203 -3.70 -6.29 -13.06
N LEU A 204 -2.42 -6.04 -13.35
CA LEU A 204 -2.03 -4.96 -14.26
C LEU A 204 -1.89 -5.50 -15.69
N PRO A 205 -2.21 -4.71 -16.73
CA PRO A 205 -1.91 -5.07 -18.10
C PRO A 205 -0.40 -5.07 -18.38
N PHE A 206 0.01 -5.68 -19.48
CA PHE A 206 1.32 -5.51 -20.07
C PHE A 206 1.48 -4.05 -20.53
N VAL A 207 2.49 -3.35 -20.01
CA VAL A 207 2.69 -1.89 -20.20
C VAL A 207 4.08 -1.52 -20.71
N GLU A 208 4.83 -2.48 -21.26
CA GLU A 208 6.05 -2.18 -22.01
C GLU A 208 5.67 -1.67 -23.42
N PHE A 209 5.50 -0.35 -23.53
CA PHE A 209 5.19 0.31 -24.79
C PHE A 209 6.28 0.06 -25.85
N GLY A 210 5.89 -0.03 -27.12
CA GLY A 210 6.81 -0.35 -28.23
C GLY A 210 7.06 -1.84 -28.49
N LYS A 211 6.67 -2.72 -27.56
CA LYS A 211 6.82 -4.17 -27.72
C LYS A 211 5.85 -4.76 -28.73
N VAL A 212 6.23 -5.88 -29.34
CA VAL A 212 5.44 -6.50 -30.42
C VAL A 212 4.31 -7.37 -29.87
N ILE A 213 3.39 -7.76 -30.76
CA ILE A 213 2.19 -8.51 -30.39
C ILE A 213 2.49 -9.86 -29.71
N ASP A 214 3.61 -10.49 -30.05
CA ASP A 214 4.01 -11.79 -29.51
C ASP A 214 4.52 -11.70 -28.06
N ASP A 215 5.13 -10.59 -27.67
CA ASP A 215 5.54 -10.34 -26.27
C ASP A 215 4.30 -10.33 -25.35
N ILE A 216 3.24 -9.63 -25.79
CA ILE A 216 1.94 -9.56 -25.11
C ILE A 216 1.30 -10.96 -25.06
N LYS A 217 1.25 -11.68 -26.20
CA LYS A 217 0.68 -13.04 -26.25
C LYS A 217 1.40 -14.00 -25.30
N ASN A 218 2.73 -13.90 -25.18
CA ASN A 218 3.53 -14.70 -24.26
C ASN A 218 3.28 -14.34 -22.78
N PHE A 219 3.19 -13.04 -22.46
CA PHE A 219 2.87 -12.56 -21.11
C PHE A 219 1.49 -13.06 -20.64
N GLU A 220 0.45 -12.90 -21.47
CA GLU A 220 -0.91 -13.35 -21.18
C GLU A 220 -1.01 -14.87 -21.01
N LYS A 221 -0.34 -15.63 -21.90
CA LYS A 221 -0.24 -17.09 -21.81
C LYS A 221 0.42 -17.54 -20.51
N THR A 222 1.50 -16.88 -20.08
CA THR A 222 2.25 -17.21 -18.86
C THR A 222 1.38 -17.07 -17.61
N ARG A 223 0.56 -16.00 -17.55
CA ARG A 223 -0.40 -15.76 -16.46
C ARG A 223 -1.78 -16.41 -16.69
N LYS A 224 -1.88 -17.36 -17.62
CA LYS A 224 -3.09 -18.18 -17.90
C LYS A 224 -4.34 -17.37 -18.26
N SER A 225 -4.18 -16.20 -18.89
CA SER A 225 -5.29 -15.41 -19.41
C SER A 225 -5.77 -15.94 -20.76
N THR A 226 -7.07 -15.86 -21.03
CA THR A 226 -7.70 -16.48 -22.21
C THR A 226 -7.94 -15.45 -23.29
N LEU A 227 -7.37 -15.63 -24.49
CA LEU A 227 -7.66 -14.76 -25.63
C LEU A 227 -9.15 -14.91 -26.02
N LYS A 228 -9.91 -13.84 -25.86
CA LYS A 228 -11.34 -13.73 -26.19
C LYS A 228 -11.54 -13.31 -27.64
N SER A 229 -10.73 -12.39 -28.14
CA SER A 229 -10.73 -12.00 -29.56
C SER A 229 -9.44 -11.32 -29.99
N GLU A 230 -9.14 -11.44 -31.28
CA GLU A 230 -8.09 -10.70 -31.99
C GLU A 230 -8.74 -10.09 -33.23
N LYS A 231 -8.60 -8.77 -33.42
CA LYS A 231 -9.22 -8.02 -34.52
C LYS A 231 -8.19 -7.15 -35.22
N ASP A 232 -8.09 -7.30 -36.53
CA ASP A 232 -7.34 -6.39 -37.39
C ASP A 232 -8.05 -5.02 -37.51
N LEU A 233 -7.29 -3.95 -37.39
CA LEU A 233 -7.69 -2.55 -37.52
C LEU A 233 -7.12 -1.89 -38.79
N GLY A 234 -6.43 -2.66 -39.65
CA GLY A 234 -5.75 -2.21 -40.88
C GLY A 234 -4.45 -1.45 -40.63
N SER A 235 -4.33 -0.77 -39.49
CA SER A 235 -3.11 -0.10 -39.00
C SER A 235 -2.42 -0.85 -37.84
N GLY A 236 -2.98 -1.97 -37.41
CA GLY A 236 -2.58 -2.70 -36.21
C GLY A 236 -3.64 -3.70 -35.76
N SER A 237 -3.46 -4.28 -34.57
CA SER A 237 -4.35 -5.29 -34.00
C SER A 237 -4.91 -4.84 -32.64
N GLN A 238 -6.16 -5.19 -32.39
CA GLN A 238 -6.79 -5.17 -31.08
C GLN A 238 -6.84 -6.60 -30.53
N LEU A 239 -6.26 -6.83 -29.35
CA LEU A 239 -6.40 -8.07 -28.59
C LEU A 239 -7.37 -7.83 -27.42
N VAL A 240 -8.20 -8.82 -27.09
CA VAL A 240 -9.01 -8.83 -25.86
C VAL A 240 -8.80 -10.15 -25.15
N TYR A 241 -8.44 -10.10 -23.87
CA TYR A 241 -8.24 -11.26 -22.99
C TYR A 241 -9.24 -11.24 -21.86
N THR A 242 -9.82 -12.39 -21.53
CA THR A 242 -10.51 -12.63 -20.27
C THR A 242 -9.49 -12.96 -19.18
N VAL A 243 -9.61 -12.33 -18.02
CA VAL A 243 -8.66 -12.46 -16.90
C VAL A 243 -9.36 -12.84 -15.60
N THR A 244 -8.62 -13.50 -14.71
CA THR A 244 -9.07 -13.81 -13.35
C THR A 244 -8.55 -12.73 -12.40
N ASP A 245 -9.38 -11.74 -12.13
CA ASP A 245 -9.12 -10.61 -11.23
C ASP A 245 -10.29 -10.42 -10.26
N LYS A 246 -10.12 -9.68 -9.16
CA LYS A 246 -11.18 -9.34 -8.20
C LYS A 246 -12.29 -8.47 -8.83
N LEU A 247 -11.94 -7.39 -9.52
CA LEU A 247 -12.83 -6.32 -10.00
C LEU A 247 -12.96 -6.28 -11.53
N PHE A 248 -11.94 -6.75 -12.25
CA PHE A 248 -11.85 -6.68 -13.70
C PHE A 248 -12.15 -8.04 -14.35
N SER A 249 -12.72 -8.02 -15.55
CA SER A 249 -13.04 -9.22 -16.33
C SER A 249 -12.16 -9.35 -17.56
N GLU A 250 -11.77 -8.21 -18.15
CA GLU A 250 -11.14 -8.18 -19.46
C GLU A 250 -10.00 -7.17 -19.51
N ILE A 251 -8.95 -7.52 -20.27
CA ILE A 251 -7.92 -6.58 -20.69
C ILE A 251 -7.94 -6.49 -22.22
N GLN A 252 -7.93 -5.26 -22.72
CA GLN A 252 -7.78 -4.95 -24.14
C GLN A 252 -6.39 -4.36 -24.40
N TYR A 253 -5.73 -4.80 -25.47
CA TYR A 253 -4.53 -4.17 -26.01
C TYR A 253 -4.81 -3.59 -27.39
N VAL A 254 -4.17 -2.47 -27.71
CA VAL A 254 -4.08 -1.92 -29.06
C VAL A 254 -2.60 -1.83 -29.42
N VAL A 255 -2.23 -2.53 -30.48
CA VAL A 255 -0.85 -2.68 -30.99
C VAL A 255 -0.86 -2.21 -32.44
N ASN A 256 0.14 -1.46 -32.87
CA ASN A 256 0.31 -1.07 -34.28
C ASN A 256 1.70 -1.51 -34.79
N LEU A 257 2.09 -1.05 -35.99
CA LEU A 257 3.41 -1.33 -36.57
C LEU A 257 4.61 -0.81 -35.73
N ARG A 258 4.37 0.03 -34.71
CA ARG A 258 5.35 0.52 -33.73
C ARG A 258 5.24 -0.21 -32.38
N GLY A 259 4.46 -1.29 -32.29
CA GLY A 259 4.25 -2.06 -31.06
C GLY A 259 3.08 -1.59 -30.21
N LEU A 260 3.06 -1.94 -28.93
CA LEU A 260 2.00 -1.58 -27.97
C LEU A 260 1.82 -0.05 -27.90
N GLN A 261 0.56 0.38 -28.06
CA GLN A 261 0.16 1.80 -28.02
C GLN A 261 -0.70 2.12 -26.79
N LYS A 262 -1.60 1.21 -26.41
CA LYS A 262 -2.53 1.39 -25.30
C LYS A 262 -2.99 0.04 -24.74
N ALA A 263 -3.18 -0.03 -23.43
CA ALA A 263 -3.96 -1.08 -22.79
C ALA A 263 -5.20 -0.50 -22.08
N GLY A 264 -6.21 -1.34 -21.83
CA GLY A 264 -7.39 -0.99 -21.06
C GLY A 264 -7.80 -2.16 -20.17
N LEU A 265 -8.07 -1.88 -18.90
CA LEU A 265 -8.45 -2.85 -17.87
C LEU A 265 -9.93 -2.63 -17.51
N PHE A 266 -10.80 -3.53 -17.97
CA PHE A 266 -12.25 -3.36 -18.01
C PHE A 266 -12.94 -4.02 -16.82
N ALA A 267 -13.82 -3.26 -16.16
CA ALA A 267 -14.53 -3.69 -14.97
C ALA A 267 -15.57 -4.77 -15.28
N LYS A 268 -15.77 -5.69 -14.33
CA LYS A 268 -16.90 -6.64 -14.33
C LYS A 268 -18.26 -5.92 -14.23
N GLU A 269 -18.28 -4.83 -13.50
CA GLU A 269 -19.47 -4.06 -13.15
C GLU A 269 -19.41 -2.66 -13.76
N ASN A 270 -20.58 -2.14 -14.15
CA ASN A 270 -20.74 -0.78 -14.68
C ASN A 270 -22.03 -0.19 -14.08
N PRO A 271 -21.99 0.89 -13.28
CA PRO A 271 -20.79 1.66 -12.93
C PRO A 271 -19.90 1.01 -11.85
N LEU A 272 -18.60 1.32 -11.85
CA LEU A 272 -17.76 1.10 -10.66
C LEU A 272 -18.15 2.06 -9.53
N THR A 273 -18.30 1.53 -8.31
CA THR A 273 -18.52 2.33 -7.10
C THR A 273 -17.28 3.13 -6.70
N GLU A 274 -17.47 4.22 -5.95
CA GLU A 274 -16.37 5.02 -5.40
C GLU A 274 -15.42 4.18 -4.51
N ALA A 275 -15.96 3.23 -3.74
CA ALA A 275 -15.17 2.34 -2.91
C ALA A 275 -14.30 1.37 -3.72
N GLN A 276 -14.84 0.78 -4.80
CA GLN A 276 -14.08 -0.09 -5.70
C GLN A 276 -12.97 0.69 -6.43
N LYS A 277 -13.27 1.90 -6.92
CA LYS A 277 -12.26 2.79 -7.53
C LYS A 277 -11.16 3.13 -6.55
N LYS A 278 -11.50 3.60 -5.34
CA LYS A 278 -10.50 3.93 -4.32
C LYS A 278 -9.63 2.72 -3.98
N ASN A 279 -10.20 1.52 -3.83
CA ASN A 279 -9.43 0.31 -3.52
C ASN A 279 -8.42 -0.05 -4.62
N PHE A 280 -8.77 0.14 -5.89
CA PHE A 280 -7.83 -0.05 -7.01
C PHE A 280 -6.81 1.10 -7.13
N GLU A 281 -7.20 2.34 -6.87
CA GLU A 281 -6.30 3.50 -6.90
C GLU A 281 -5.28 3.46 -5.76
N ASP A 282 -5.68 3.01 -4.57
CA ASP A 282 -4.77 2.74 -3.46
C ASP A 282 -3.75 1.65 -3.83
N PHE A 283 -4.17 0.60 -4.57
CA PHE A 283 -3.27 -0.42 -5.12
C PHE A 283 -2.32 0.14 -6.19
N LEU A 284 -2.77 1.02 -7.09
CA LEU A 284 -1.87 1.69 -8.05
C LEU A 284 -0.78 2.48 -7.31
N VAL A 285 -1.09 3.14 -6.20
CA VAL A 285 -0.09 3.85 -5.39
C VAL A 285 0.89 2.87 -4.73
N GLN A 286 0.43 1.70 -4.27
CA GLN A 286 1.31 0.63 -3.76
C GLN A 286 2.24 0.06 -4.85
N GLU A 287 1.76 -0.04 -6.09
CA GLU A 287 2.52 -0.45 -7.28
C GLU A 287 3.46 0.64 -7.85
N GLY A 288 3.67 1.73 -7.11
CA GLY A 288 4.63 2.80 -7.45
C GLY A 288 4.11 3.88 -8.39
N PHE A 289 2.79 3.99 -8.59
CA PHE A 289 2.22 5.08 -9.39
C PHE A 289 1.97 6.35 -8.54
N GLU A 290 2.45 7.49 -9.02
CA GLU A 290 2.16 8.81 -8.45
C GLU A 290 0.77 9.30 -8.90
N LYS A 291 -0.11 9.67 -7.96
CA LYS A 291 -1.36 10.35 -8.29
C LYS A 291 -1.09 11.80 -8.73
N ILE A 292 -1.63 12.19 -9.89
CA ILE A 292 -1.50 13.52 -10.48
C ILE A 292 -2.86 14.05 -10.97
N THR A 293 -2.94 15.36 -11.17
CA THR A 293 -4.09 16.01 -11.82
C THR A 293 -3.74 16.38 -13.26
N ILE A 294 -4.65 16.06 -14.19
CA ILE A 294 -4.52 16.38 -15.61
C ILE A 294 -5.79 17.09 -16.12
N LYS A 295 -5.66 17.90 -17.18
CA LYS A 295 -6.82 18.41 -17.92
C LYS A 295 -7.29 17.35 -18.92
N GLY A 296 -8.57 17.01 -18.89
CA GLY A 296 -9.18 16.07 -19.83
C GLY A 296 -10.66 16.35 -20.04
N TYR A 297 -11.23 15.80 -21.12
CA TYR A 297 -12.67 15.88 -21.38
C TYR A 297 -13.46 15.12 -20.32
N LYS A 298 -14.58 15.69 -19.87
CA LYS A 298 -15.42 15.13 -18.80
C LYS A 298 -15.89 13.70 -19.11
N THR A 299 -16.38 13.44 -20.32
CA THR A 299 -16.58 12.07 -20.84
C THR A 299 -16.16 11.99 -22.31
N THR A 300 -16.29 10.82 -22.94
CA THR A 300 -16.14 10.65 -24.39
C THR A 300 -17.26 11.33 -25.21
N LEU A 301 -18.36 11.73 -24.57
CA LEU A 301 -19.48 12.47 -25.19
C LEU A 301 -19.56 13.94 -24.75
N ASP A 302 -18.91 14.30 -23.63
CA ASP A 302 -18.85 15.65 -23.07
C ASP A 302 -17.41 16.19 -23.17
N MET A 303 -17.15 16.97 -24.23
CA MET A 303 -15.85 17.59 -24.53
C MET A 303 -15.55 18.84 -23.68
N THR A 304 -16.24 19.04 -22.56
CA THR A 304 -15.87 20.07 -21.58
C THR A 304 -14.56 19.66 -20.89
N LEU A 305 -13.54 20.52 -20.94
CA LEU A 305 -12.29 20.31 -20.22
C LEU A 305 -12.49 20.50 -18.72
N THR A 306 -12.14 19.47 -17.95
CA THR A 306 -12.14 19.46 -16.48
C THR A 306 -10.80 18.95 -15.97
N ASP A 307 -10.49 19.25 -14.71
CA ASP A 307 -9.47 18.50 -13.99
C ASP A 307 -9.96 17.06 -13.77
N LYS A 308 -9.01 16.12 -13.90
CA LYS A 308 -9.19 14.69 -13.65
C LYS A 308 -7.99 14.15 -12.91
N ASP A 309 -8.26 13.22 -12.00
CA ASP A 309 -7.23 12.38 -11.42
C ASP A 309 -6.69 11.39 -12.45
N ALA A 310 -5.39 11.18 -12.42
CA ALA A 310 -4.66 10.18 -13.18
C ALA A 310 -3.46 9.69 -12.37
N PHE A 311 -2.83 8.60 -12.80
CA PHE A 311 -1.73 7.97 -12.09
C PHE A 311 -0.55 7.77 -13.03
N VAL A 312 0.66 8.08 -12.60
CA VAL A 312 1.87 8.00 -13.43
C VAL A 312 2.95 7.16 -12.77
N HIS A 313 3.45 6.14 -13.46
CA HIS A 313 4.67 5.43 -13.08
C HIS A 313 5.79 5.90 -14.00
N ARG A 314 6.69 6.75 -13.48
CA ARG A 314 7.70 7.45 -14.31
C ARG A 314 8.74 6.52 -14.91
N GLU A 315 9.19 5.54 -14.15
CA GLU A 315 10.17 4.53 -14.58
C GLU A 315 9.61 3.62 -15.69
N LYS A 316 8.45 2.99 -15.46
CA LYS A 316 7.71 2.21 -16.47
C LYS A 316 7.12 3.06 -17.61
N GLN A 317 7.21 4.39 -17.54
CA GLN A 317 6.67 5.36 -18.51
C GLN A 317 5.18 5.14 -18.83
N VAL A 318 4.35 5.00 -17.79
CA VAL A 318 2.90 4.71 -17.91
C VAL A 318 2.06 5.84 -17.32
N LEU A 319 0.99 6.22 -18.03
CA LEU A 319 -0.13 7.03 -17.55
C LEU A 319 -1.37 6.15 -17.44
N VAL A 320 -2.07 6.23 -16.31
CA VAL A 320 -3.34 5.51 -16.07
C VAL A 320 -4.45 6.53 -15.84
N GLN A 321 -5.57 6.37 -16.54
CA GLN A 321 -6.72 7.27 -16.46
C GLN A 321 -8.01 6.47 -16.28
N PHE A 322 -8.89 6.89 -15.37
CA PHE A 322 -10.23 6.31 -15.27
C PHE A 322 -11.14 6.80 -16.41
N MET A 323 -11.77 5.86 -17.10
CA MET A 323 -12.68 6.11 -18.22
C MET A 323 -14.11 5.74 -17.83
N ALA A 324 -14.97 6.75 -17.76
CA ALA A 324 -16.40 6.63 -17.45
C ALA A 324 -17.25 6.52 -18.72
N ASP A 325 -16.97 5.51 -19.54
CA ASP A 325 -17.70 5.27 -20.78
C ASP A 325 -19.01 4.52 -20.54
N ALA A 326 -20.10 4.98 -21.17
CA ALA A 326 -21.46 4.54 -20.89
C ALA A 326 -21.70 3.02 -21.02
N LYS A 327 -20.84 2.29 -21.74
CA LYS A 327 -20.96 0.83 -21.94
C LYS A 327 -20.04 0.00 -21.05
N ALA A 328 -18.89 0.52 -20.62
CA ALA A 328 -17.99 -0.17 -19.71
C ALA A 328 -16.99 0.79 -19.06
N ASN A 329 -16.96 0.84 -17.72
CA ASN A 329 -15.87 1.48 -17.01
C ASN A 329 -14.57 0.71 -17.20
N HIS A 330 -13.49 1.45 -17.40
CA HIS A 330 -12.15 0.86 -17.49
C HIS A 330 -11.08 1.84 -17.02
N TYR A 331 -9.93 1.31 -16.62
CA TYR A 331 -8.71 2.10 -16.48
C TYR A 331 -7.91 1.98 -17.78
N ALA A 332 -7.62 3.12 -18.41
CA ALA A 332 -6.86 3.23 -19.64
C ALA A 332 -5.38 3.46 -19.32
N PHE A 333 -4.50 2.61 -19.85
CA PHE A 333 -3.06 2.67 -19.69
C PHE A 333 -2.44 3.13 -21.02
N SER A 334 -1.77 4.28 -21.02
CA SER A 334 -1.12 4.90 -22.18
C SER A 334 0.32 5.28 -21.87
N TYR A 335 1.12 5.50 -22.92
CA TYR A 335 2.51 5.90 -22.76
C TYR A 335 2.63 7.29 -22.11
N TYR A 336 3.48 7.41 -21.09
CA TYR A 336 3.83 8.67 -20.45
C TYR A 336 5.25 9.08 -20.85
N PRO A 337 5.43 10.09 -21.72
CA PRO A 337 6.72 10.41 -22.31
C PRO A 337 7.69 11.03 -21.29
N VAL A 338 8.66 10.26 -20.81
CA VAL A 338 9.76 10.75 -19.97
C VAL A 338 11.04 10.86 -20.78
N GLN A 339 11.48 12.10 -21.03
CA GLN A 339 12.78 12.38 -21.66
C GLN A 339 13.94 11.94 -20.75
N GLN A 340 14.65 10.89 -21.18
CA GLN A 340 15.73 10.21 -20.43
C GLN A 340 17.10 10.92 -20.49
N LYS A 341 17.32 11.80 -21.47
CA LYS A 341 18.58 12.54 -21.65
C LYS A 341 18.31 13.96 -22.13
N ASN A 342 19.27 14.85 -21.93
CA ASN A 342 19.19 16.20 -22.49
C ASN A 342 19.44 16.17 -24.01
N PHE A 343 18.84 17.11 -24.73
CA PHE A 343 18.94 17.26 -26.19
C PHE A 343 19.39 18.67 -26.55
N THR A 344 20.29 18.78 -27.54
CA THR A 344 20.60 20.07 -28.17
C THR A 344 19.36 20.58 -28.91
N THR A 345 18.95 21.81 -28.62
CA THR A 345 17.90 22.52 -29.38
C THR A 345 18.49 23.70 -30.16
N PHE A 346 17.65 24.49 -30.82
CA PHE A 346 18.09 25.68 -31.55
C PHE A 346 18.64 26.75 -30.60
N ALA A 347 19.68 27.48 -31.03
CA ALA A 347 20.20 28.63 -30.28
C ALA A 347 19.20 29.80 -30.19
N GLN A 348 18.34 29.93 -31.21
CA GLN A 348 17.22 30.86 -31.30
C GLN A 348 16.11 30.21 -32.15
N LEU A 349 14.85 30.61 -31.98
CA LEU A 349 13.77 30.05 -32.80
C LEU A 349 14.01 30.34 -34.30
N PRO A 350 13.77 29.37 -35.21
CA PRO A 350 13.89 29.59 -36.65
C PRO A 350 12.94 30.68 -37.18
N ALA A 351 13.45 31.89 -37.37
CA ALA A 351 12.76 33.00 -38.02
C ALA A 351 13.76 33.75 -38.93
N LEU A 352 13.42 33.91 -40.21
CA LEU A 352 14.37 34.38 -41.23
C LEU A 352 13.99 35.70 -41.91
N LEU A 353 12.69 35.95 -42.07
CA LEU A 353 12.18 37.10 -42.82
C LEU A 353 11.01 37.76 -42.10
N LYS A 354 10.94 39.08 -42.21
CA LYS A 354 9.88 39.91 -41.65
C LYS A 354 8.50 39.51 -42.18
N LYS A 355 7.48 39.66 -41.34
CA LYS A 355 6.07 39.61 -41.74
C LYS A 355 5.81 40.54 -42.92
N GLY A 356 5.09 40.06 -43.93
CA GLY A 356 4.76 40.84 -45.12
C GLY A 356 5.87 40.94 -46.17
N ALA A 357 7.01 40.24 -46.02
CA ALA A 357 8.07 40.25 -47.01
C ALA A 357 7.59 39.87 -48.43
N THR A 358 8.16 40.50 -49.45
CA THR A 358 7.79 40.27 -50.86
C THR A 358 8.47 39.03 -51.44
N LYS A 359 8.02 38.59 -52.63
CA LYS A 359 8.68 37.54 -53.41
C LYS A 359 10.16 37.86 -53.65
N ASP A 360 10.47 39.10 -53.99
CA ASP A 360 11.81 39.51 -54.39
C ASP A 360 12.73 39.61 -53.16
N GLU A 361 12.21 40.08 -52.01
CA GLU A 361 12.92 40.02 -50.73
C GLU A 361 13.25 38.57 -50.31
N ILE A 362 12.32 37.63 -50.54
CA ILE A 362 12.56 36.19 -50.31
C ILE A 362 13.66 35.68 -51.25
N ALA A 363 13.58 35.98 -52.54
CA ALA A 363 14.58 35.52 -53.52
C ALA A 363 16.00 36.06 -53.22
N THR A 364 16.11 37.34 -52.87
CA THR A 364 17.38 37.96 -52.45
C THR A 364 17.93 37.29 -51.18
N TYR A 365 17.08 37.04 -50.19
CA TYR A 365 17.48 36.34 -48.97
C TYR A 365 17.99 34.92 -49.26
N GLU A 366 17.28 34.15 -50.07
CA GLU A 366 17.65 32.77 -50.41
C GLU A 366 18.99 32.71 -51.17
N GLN A 367 19.21 33.60 -52.14
CA GLN A 367 20.46 33.70 -52.87
C GLN A 367 21.66 33.95 -51.94
N ALA A 368 21.51 34.80 -50.91
CA ALA A 368 22.54 35.05 -49.90
C ALA A 368 22.71 33.89 -48.89
N ASN A 369 21.66 33.08 -48.68
CA ASN A 369 21.60 32.05 -47.63
C ASN A 369 21.57 30.61 -48.18
N GLY A 370 22.17 30.39 -49.36
CA GLY A 370 22.38 29.06 -49.95
C GLY A 370 21.12 28.37 -50.49
N GLY A 371 20.02 29.11 -50.68
CA GLY A 371 18.79 28.59 -51.24
C GLY A 371 18.79 28.54 -52.76
N THR A 372 18.48 27.37 -53.32
CA THR A 372 18.21 27.19 -54.76
C THR A 372 16.71 27.02 -54.97
N TYR A 373 16.10 27.84 -55.82
CA TYR A 373 14.66 27.80 -56.05
C TYR A 373 14.23 26.47 -56.69
N ASP A 374 13.27 25.80 -56.06
CA ASP A 374 12.70 24.53 -56.53
C ASP A 374 11.24 24.76 -56.96
N ALA A 375 11.07 25.05 -58.25
CA ALA A 375 9.75 25.23 -58.84
C ALA A 375 8.92 23.93 -58.88
N ALA A 376 9.56 22.77 -58.95
CA ALA A 376 8.87 21.48 -59.07
C ALA A 376 8.23 21.05 -57.74
N ASN A 377 8.91 21.32 -56.62
CA ASN A 377 8.43 21.06 -55.26
C ASN A 377 7.82 22.30 -54.58
N SER A 378 7.54 23.37 -55.34
CA SER A 378 6.79 24.53 -54.84
C SER A 378 5.28 24.21 -54.77
N PRO A 379 4.58 24.47 -53.65
CA PRO A 379 3.15 24.24 -53.56
C PRO A 379 2.38 25.09 -54.58
N GLN A 380 1.31 24.53 -55.15
CA GLN A 380 0.54 25.20 -56.19
C GLN A 380 -0.05 26.55 -55.74
N SER A 381 0.26 27.60 -56.50
CA SER A 381 -0.30 28.94 -56.37
C SER A 381 -1.81 28.93 -56.66
N ASN A 382 -2.51 29.95 -56.15
CA ASN A 382 -3.94 30.15 -56.34
C ASN A 382 -4.30 31.64 -56.18
N GLU A 383 -5.58 31.98 -56.27
CA GLU A 383 -6.10 33.35 -56.20
C GLU A 383 -5.69 34.13 -54.94
N LYS A 384 -5.46 33.43 -53.82
CA LYS A 384 -5.22 34.06 -52.50
C LYS A 384 -3.75 34.10 -52.10
N ARG A 385 -2.90 33.26 -52.69
CA ARG A 385 -1.49 33.10 -52.29
C ARG A 385 -0.62 32.51 -53.40
N ASP A 386 0.65 32.83 -53.35
CA ASP A 386 1.72 32.08 -53.99
C ASP A 386 2.52 31.30 -52.93
N ALA A 387 3.28 30.30 -53.38
CA ALA A 387 4.23 29.60 -52.54
C ALA A 387 5.53 29.29 -53.29
N TYR A 388 6.66 29.33 -52.57
CA TYR A 388 7.99 29.15 -53.14
C TYR A 388 8.82 28.24 -52.23
N THR A 389 9.23 27.08 -52.74
CA THR A 389 10.18 26.17 -52.07
C THR A 389 11.60 26.45 -52.56
N TYR A 390 12.56 26.43 -51.64
CA TYR A 390 13.98 26.52 -51.92
C TYR A 390 14.71 25.36 -51.23
N ASN A 391 15.57 24.68 -51.98
CA ASN A 391 16.47 23.65 -51.47
C ASN A 391 17.73 24.32 -50.90
N VAL A 392 18.14 23.93 -49.69
CA VAL A 392 19.17 24.64 -48.91
C VAL A 392 20.34 23.72 -48.57
N ASN A 393 20.04 22.51 -48.10
CA ASN A 393 21.02 21.46 -47.73
C ASN A 393 22.25 21.97 -46.95
N LYS A 394 22.02 22.88 -46.00
CA LYS A 394 23.07 23.57 -45.23
C LYS A 394 22.61 23.77 -43.78
N ASN A 395 23.53 23.59 -42.82
CA ASN A 395 23.27 23.77 -41.39
C ASN A 395 22.00 23.03 -40.91
N ASN A 396 21.85 21.76 -41.30
CA ASN A 396 20.70 20.90 -41.02
C ASN A 396 19.36 21.33 -41.64
N VAL A 397 19.29 22.44 -42.38
CA VAL A 397 18.12 22.84 -43.17
C VAL A 397 18.17 22.11 -44.52
N LEU A 398 17.15 21.29 -44.79
CA LEU A 398 16.92 20.64 -46.08
C LEU A 398 16.32 21.65 -47.06
N SER A 399 15.16 22.23 -46.69
CA SER A 399 14.43 23.18 -47.52
C SER A 399 13.65 24.21 -46.71
N ARG A 400 13.32 25.32 -47.37
CA ARG A 400 12.49 26.41 -46.86
C ARG A 400 11.35 26.66 -47.84
N THR A 401 10.10 26.65 -47.35
CA THR A 401 8.91 26.96 -48.16
C THR A 401 8.21 28.19 -47.61
N TYR A 402 8.06 29.19 -48.46
CA TYR A 402 7.44 30.48 -48.14
C TYR A 402 6.03 30.54 -48.71
N PHE A 403 5.05 31.01 -47.93
CA PHE A 403 3.69 31.30 -48.41
C PHE A 403 3.42 32.80 -48.34
N VAL A 404 3.08 33.38 -49.48
CA VAL A 404 2.97 34.83 -49.69
C VAL A 404 1.54 35.14 -50.12
N GLY A 405 0.82 35.97 -49.37
CA GLY A 405 -0.56 36.32 -49.70
C GLY A 405 -0.62 37.43 -50.76
N LYS A 406 -1.59 37.30 -51.66
CA LYS A 406 -1.86 38.27 -52.74
C LYS A 406 -2.61 39.49 -52.21
N SER A 407 -2.70 40.56 -53.01
CA SER A 407 -3.38 41.82 -52.67
C SER A 407 -4.86 41.66 -52.29
N THR A 408 -5.51 40.58 -52.73
CA THR A 408 -6.90 40.20 -52.41
C THR A 408 -7.03 39.47 -51.05
N ASN A 409 -5.92 39.19 -50.37
CA ASN A 409 -5.88 38.44 -49.11
C ASN A 409 -5.69 39.40 -47.93
N THR A 410 -6.28 39.09 -46.77
CA THR A 410 -6.08 39.86 -45.53
C THR A 410 -4.63 39.81 -45.03
N LEU A 411 -3.86 38.80 -45.50
CA LEU A 411 -2.45 38.52 -45.22
C LEU A 411 -1.53 38.84 -46.41
N VAL A 412 -1.54 40.08 -46.93
CA VAL A 412 -0.64 40.50 -48.03
C VAL A 412 0.84 40.31 -47.64
N GLY A 413 1.63 39.71 -48.52
CA GLY A 413 3.06 39.41 -48.30
C GLY A 413 3.29 38.10 -47.52
N LEU A 414 4.52 37.85 -47.08
CA LEU A 414 4.91 36.65 -46.34
C LEU A 414 4.10 36.49 -45.04
N TYR A 415 3.34 35.40 -44.93
CA TYR A 415 2.53 35.09 -43.74
C TYR A 415 2.81 33.72 -43.12
N GLN A 416 3.50 32.81 -43.82
CA GLN A 416 3.97 31.54 -43.26
C GLN A 416 5.34 31.18 -43.86
N THR A 417 6.27 30.74 -43.01
CA THR A 417 7.50 30.05 -43.42
C THR A 417 7.50 28.64 -42.85
N THR A 418 7.73 27.65 -43.70
CA THR A 418 7.96 26.25 -43.31
C THR A 418 9.44 25.93 -43.50
N PHE A 419 10.04 25.32 -42.49
CA PHE A 419 11.40 24.84 -42.47
C PHE A 419 11.37 23.32 -42.37
N ARG A 420 12.17 22.65 -43.18
CA ARG A 420 12.42 21.22 -43.06
C ARG A 420 13.84 20.98 -42.59
N PHE A 421 14.00 20.34 -41.44
CA PHE A 421 15.31 19.98 -40.89
C PHE A 421 15.55 18.47 -40.93
N ASN A 422 16.76 18.04 -41.26
CA ASN A 422 17.17 16.62 -41.23
C ASN A 422 17.39 16.08 -39.80
N THR A 423 17.28 16.93 -38.78
CA THR A 423 17.60 16.62 -37.39
C THR A 423 16.37 16.83 -36.52
N ALA A 424 15.53 15.79 -36.39
CA ALA A 424 14.30 15.85 -35.58
C ALA A 424 14.56 16.14 -34.09
N SER A 425 15.72 15.71 -33.58
CA SER A 425 16.17 15.86 -32.19
C SER A 425 16.36 17.31 -31.72
N LEU A 426 16.38 18.29 -32.63
CA LEU A 426 16.39 19.72 -32.27
C LEU A 426 15.11 20.16 -31.55
N ALA A 427 14.00 19.45 -31.75
CA ALA A 427 12.70 19.78 -31.15
C ALA A 427 11.98 18.58 -30.53
N PHE A 428 12.26 17.34 -30.96
CA PHE A 428 11.50 16.15 -30.56
C PHE A 428 12.39 14.95 -30.20
N PHE A 429 12.00 14.18 -29.20
CA PHE A 429 12.54 12.84 -28.94
C PHE A 429 11.51 11.76 -29.31
N ALA A 430 11.98 10.57 -29.68
CA ALA A 430 11.13 9.41 -29.90
C ALA A 430 10.72 8.77 -28.56
N GLY A 431 9.43 8.48 -28.40
CA GLY A 431 8.88 7.68 -27.31
C GLY A 431 9.03 6.18 -27.55
N LEU A 432 8.81 5.37 -26.50
CA LEU A 432 8.81 3.91 -26.63
C LEU A 432 7.65 3.40 -27.48
N ASP A 433 6.50 4.07 -27.46
CA ASP A 433 5.37 3.82 -28.37
C ASP A 433 5.66 4.16 -29.84
N GLY A 434 6.84 4.73 -30.12
CA GLY A 434 7.29 5.14 -31.44
C GLY A 434 6.70 6.47 -31.92
N GLU A 435 5.96 7.21 -31.08
CA GLU A 435 5.54 8.58 -31.36
C GLU A 435 6.62 9.61 -30.97
N TYR A 436 6.43 10.88 -31.37
CA TYR A 436 7.42 11.94 -31.14
C TYR A 436 6.90 13.04 -30.21
N TYR A 437 7.73 13.40 -29.23
CA TYR A 437 7.37 14.30 -28.12
C TYR A 437 8.35 15.49 -28.02
N PRO A 438 7.86 16.73 -27.79
CA PRO A 438 8.72 17.89 -27.66
C PRO A 438 9.78 17.73 -26.55
N THR A 439 11.02 18.11 -26.83
CA THR A 439 12.09 18.12 -25.82
C THR A 439 11.89 19.25 -24.81
N LYS A 440 12.33 19.04 -23.57
CA LYS A 440 12.30 20.02 -22.48
C LYS A 440 13.03 21.31 -22.87
N GLU A 441 14.13 21.19 -23.61
CA GLU A 441 14.96 22.30 -24.09
C GLU A 441 14.23 23.13 -25.15
N PHE A 442 13.57 22.47 -26.11
CA PHE A 442 12.77 23.17 -27.12
C PHE A 442 11.53 23.85 -26.52
N LEU A 443 10.87 23.19 -25.56
CA LEU A 443 9.78 23.80 -24.78
C LEU A 443 10.26 25.00 -23.94
N ALA A 444 11.46 24.93 -23.37
CA ALA A 444 12.07 26.03 -22.63
C ALA A 444 12.42 27.21 -23.56
N LEU A 445 12.98 26.96 -24.74
CA LEU A 445 13.22 27.98 -25.76
C LEU A 445 11.93 28.69 -26.18
N LEU A 446 10.88 27.93 -26.50
CA LEU A 446 9.56 28.47 -26.83
C LEU A 446 9.00 29.34 -25.69
N LYS A 447 9.10 28.86 -24.44
CA LYS A 447 8.64 29.60 -23.26
C LYS A 447 9.40 30.90 -23.04
N ASN A 448 10.73 30.89 -23.18
CA ASN A 448 11.57 32.09 -23.05
C ASN A 448 11.22 33.13 -24.12
N GLU A 449 10.88 32.67 -25.32
CA GLU A 449 10.40 33.49 -26.43
C GLU A 449 8.92 33.91 -26.29
N GLY A 450 8.24 33.56 -25.20
CA GLY A 450 6.86 33.96 -24.90
C GLY A 450 5.78 33.14 -25.61
N TYR A 451 6.10 31.97 -26.16
CA TYR A 451 5.13 31.04 -26.72
C TYR A 451 4.59 30.07 -25.66
N VAL A 452 3.27 29.82 -25.72
CA VAL A 452 2.56 28.87 -24.83
C VAL A 452 1.96 27.74 -25.66
N TYR A 453 2.06 26.50 -25.16
CA TYR A 453 1.43 25.34 -25.79
C TYR A 453 -0.10 25.47 -25.86
N SER A 454 -0.66 25.17 -27.04
CA SER A 454 -2.08 25.34 -27.37
C SER A 454 -2.76 24.03 -27.80
N GLY A 455 -2.08 22.88 -27.70
CA GLY A 455 -2.61 21.57 -28.11
C GLY A 455 -1.94 21.00 -29.38
N ILE A 456 -2.49 19.91 -29.88
CA ILE A 456 -2.06 19.24 -31.11
C ILE A 456 -3.16 19.36 -32.17
N SER A 457 -2.81 19.60 -33.44
CA SER A 457 -3.73 19.53 -34.57
C SER A 457 -3.06 18.92 -35.80
N LYS A 458 -3.70 17.92 -36.42
CA LYS A 458 -3.17 17.19 -37.60
C LYS A 458 -1.72 16.68 -37.41
N GLY A 459 -1.41 16.24 -36.19
CA GLY A 459 -0.07 15.76 -35.79
C GLY A 459 0.96 16.86 -35.47
N TYR A 460 0.62 18.15 -35.60
CA TYR A 460 1.50 19.24 -35.17
C TYR A 460 1.22 19.65 -33.74
N TYR A 461 2.28 19.76 -32.94
CA TYR A 461 2.24 20.49 -31.68
C TYR A 461 2.18 21.98 -31.99
N ILE A 462 1.23 22.70 -31.38
CA ILE A 462 0.95 24.11 -31.65
C ILE A 462 1.32 24.95 -30.44
N PHE A 463 2.04 26.04 -30.67
CA PHE A 463 2.44 27.02 -29.68
C PHE A 463 2.04 28.42 -30.15
N LYS A 464 1.56 29.28 -29.26
CA LYS A 464 1.02 30.61 -29.60
C LYS A 464 1.66 31.71 -28.77
N LYS A 465 1.91 32.86 -29.41
CA LYS A 465 2.34 34.11 -28.79
C LYS A 465 1.44 35.23 -29.30
N GLY A 466 0.39 35.55 -28.54
CA GLY A 466 -0.68 36.42 -29.02
C GLY A 466 -1.35 35.82 -30.27
N LYS A 467 -1.11 36.43 -31.43
CA LYS A 467 -1.60 35.93 -32.73
C LYS A 467 -0.58 35.09 -33.50
N ASP A 468 0.72 35.23 -33.21
CA ASP A 468 1.75 34.46 -33.92
C ASP A 468 1.71 33.00 -33.46
N ILE A 469 1.91 32.08 -34.40
CA ILE A 469 1.79 30.64 -34.16
C ILE A 469 3.07 29.95 -34.64
N ILE A 470 3.63 29.11 -33.79
CA ILE A 470 4.59 28.08 -34.20
C ILE A 470 3.88 26.74 -34.18
N SER A 471 4.10 25.93 -35.21
CA SER A 471 3.70 24.52 -35.17
C SER A 471 4.80 23.62 -35.69
N ALA A 472 4.99 22.48 -35.02
CA ALA A 472 6.10 21.59 -35.32
C ALA A 472 5.69 20.12 -35.17
N LYS A 473 6.28 19.26 -36.00
CA LYS A 473 6.17 17.79 -35.87
C LYS A 473 7.35 17.07 -36.50
N VAL A 474 7.45 15.79 -36.22
CA VAL A 474 8.31 14.87 -36.98
C VAL A 474 7.52 14.24 -38.14
N LEU A 475 8.19 14.12 -39.28
CA LEU A 475 7.82 13.35 -40.46
C LEU A 475 8.80 12.19 -40.61
N ILE A 476 8.34 11.09 -41.20
CA ILE A 476 9.19 9.99 -41.65
C ILE A 476 9.15 10.01 -43.18
N GLU A 477 10.30 10.26 -43.81
CA GLU A 477 10.45 10.32 -45.27
C GLU A 477 11.67 9.49 -45.64
N ASN A 478 11.52 8.52 -46.55
CA ASN A 478 12.61 7.61 -46.98
C ASN A 478 13.33 6.92 -45.81
N GLN A 479 12.59 6.55 -44.75
CA GLN A 479 13.08 5.98 -43.48
C GLN A 479 13.88 6.95 -42.58
N GLU A 480 14.06 8.21 -42.99
CA GLU A 480 14.70 9.26 -42.17
C GLU A 480 13.67 10.13 -41.43
N THR A 481 14.07 10.68 -40.28
CA THR A 481 13.23 11.58 -39.49
C THR A 481 13.47 13.04 -39.86
N VAL A 482 12.44 13.71 -40.36
CA VAL A 482 12.49 15.14 -40.74
C VAL A 482 11.64 15.94 -39.76
N LEU A 483 12.16 17.05 -39.24
CA LEU A 483 11.37 18.03 -38.49
C LEU A 483 10.74 19.03 -39.47
N ASP A 484 9.41 19.04 -39.55
CA ASP A 484 8.63 20.07 -40.23
C ASP A 484 8.24 21.13 -39.19
N PHE A 485 8.87 22.30 -39.28
CA PHE A 485 8.72 23.42 -38.34
C PHE A 485 8.14 24.62 -39.07
N ARG A 486 7.08 25.23 -38.53
CA ARG A 486 6.27 26.25 -39.21
C ARG A 486 6.13 27.47 -38.34
N VAL A 487 6.37 28.63 -38.92
CA VAL A 487 6.10 29.95 -38.32
C VAL A 487 4.99 30.61 -39.11
N TYR A 488 3.96 31.08 -38.40
CA TYR A 488 2.82 31.81 -38.94
C TYR A 488 2.78 33.22 -38.37
N TYR A 489 2.73 34.21 -39.26
CA TYR A 489 2.62 35.63 -38.92
C TYR A 489 1.16 36.08 -39.10
N VAL A 490 0.29 35.78 -38.13
CA VAL A 490 -1.15 36.10 -38.22
C VAL A 490 -1.40 37.57 -37.84
N LYS A 491 -2.34 38.24 -38.51
CA LYS A 491 -2.59 39.68 -38.39
C LYS A 491 -3.51 40.05 -37.24
#